data_AF-A0A9R0STM6-F1
#
_entry.id   AF-A0A9R0STM6-F1
#
_cell.length_a   1.000
_cell.length_b   1.000
_cell.length_c   1.000
_cell.angle_alpha   90.00
_cell.angle_beta   90.00
_cell.angle_gamma   90.00
#
_symmetry.space_group_name_H-M   'P 1'
#
loop_
_entity.id
_entity.type
_entity.pdbx_description
1 polymer ?
#
loop_
_entity_poly.entity_id
_entity_poly.type
_entity_poly.pdbx_seq_one_letter_code
_entity_poly.pdbx_strand_id
1 'polypeptide(L)'
;MFREMHPGYRNEEIGICIKNASMFIENSQRKDGSWYGTWGICFTYGTLFAVKGLIASGRTYENSSFIRNACNFLLSKQLSTGGWGETYLSSETEVIVLEQAFEMLSIMHVTMRCY
;
A
#
# COMPACT_ATOMS: atom_id res chain seq x y z
N MET A 1 7.66 -16.86 5.84
CA MET A 1 6.42 -16.41 6.52
C MET A 1 6.05 -17.40 7.62
N PHE A 2 5.43 -17.01 8.75
CA PHE A 2 5.15 -17.93 9.88
C PHE A 2 4.43 -19.23 9.46
N ARG A 3 3.42 -19.13 8.59
CA ARG A 3 2.66 -20.28 8.08
C ARG A 3 3.51 -21.27 7.26
N GLU A 4 4.55 -20.79 6.59
CA GLU A 4 5.47 -21.65 5.82
C GLU A 4 6.38 -22.47 6.75
N MET A 5 6.73 -21.92 7.90
CA MET A 5 7.55 -22.61 8.92
C MET A 5 6.72 -23.56 9.78
N HIS A 6 5.41 -23.30 9.92
CA HIS A 6 4.49 -24.09 10.74
C HIS A 6 3.17 -24.42 10.01
N PRO A 7 3.21 -25.25 8.95
CA PRO A 7 2.06 -25.48 8.07
C PRO A 7 0.87 -26.19 8.73
N GLY A 8 1.09 -26.91 9.84
CA GLY A 8 0.03 -27.61 10.59
C GLY A 8 -0.66 -26.77 11.65
N TYR A 9 -0.12 -25.59 12.01
CA TYR A 9 -0.67 -24.79 13.11
C TYR A 9 -1.79 -23.87 12.59
N ARG A 10 -3.04 -24.15 12.98
CA ARG A 10 -4.23 -23.32 12.72
C ARG A 10 -4.34 -22.81 11.28
N ASN A 11 -3.95 -23.65 10.32
CA ASN A 11 -3.80 -23.23 8.92
C ASN A 11 -5.10 -22.67 8.32
N GLU A 12 -6.23 -23.31 8.62
CA GLU A 12 -7.55 -22.86 8.15
C GLU A 12 -7.94 -21.50 8.73
N GLU A 13 -7.82 -21.33 10.05
CA GLU A 13 -8.13 -20.07 10.73
C GLU A 13 -7.24 -18.93 10.25
N ILE A 14 -5.93 -19.17 10.11
CA ILE A 14 -4.97 -18.20 9.57
C ILE A 14 -5.34 -17.84 8.12
N GLY A 15 -5.75 -18.82 7.31
CA GLY A 15 -6.22 -18.59 5.95
C GLY A 15 -7.46 -17.68 5.90
N ILE A 16 -8.43 -17.92 6.78
CA ILE A 16 -9.64 -17.08 6.92
C ILE A 16 -9.24 -15.66 7.34
N CYS A 17 -8.35 -15.50 8.31
CA CYS A 17 -7.86 -14.19 8.75
C CYS A 17 -7.18 -13.41 7.61
N ILE A 18 -6.28 -14.05 6.84
CA ILE A 18 -5.61 -13.41 5.70
C ILE A 18 -6.64 -12.99 4.64
N LYS A 19 -7.59 -13.87 4.32
CA LYS A 19 -8.66 -13.57 3.34
C LYS A 19 -9.47 -12.36 3.79
N ASN A 20 -9.95 -12.36 5.02
CA ASN A 20 -10.77 -11.27 5.56
C ASN A 20 -9.99 -9.94 5.63
N ALA A 21 -8.73 -9.99 6.06
CA ALA A 21 -7.86 -8.82 6.08
C ALA A 21 -7.63 -8.26 4.67
N SER A 22 -7.37 -9.11 3.67
CA SER A 22 -7.19 -8.68 2.28
C SER A 22 -8.45 -7.99 1.72
N MET A 23 -9.64 -8.55 1.97
CA MET A 23 -10.91 -7.96 1.56
C MET A 23 -11.17 -6.62 2.26
N PHE A 24 -10.81 -6.51 3.54
CA PHE A 24 -10.91 -5.24 4.27
C PHE A 24 -10.00 -4.16 3.68
N ILE A 25 -8.76 -4.51 3.34
CA ILE A 25 -7.84 -3.59 2.67
C ILE A 25 -8.40 -3.16 1.32
N GLU A 26 -8.86 -4.10 0.48
CA GLU A 26 -9.47 -3.79 -0.82
C GLU A 26 -10.68 -2.83 -0.67
N ASN A 27 -11.58 -3.12 0.27
CA ASN A 27 -12.79 -2.31 0.50
C ASN A 27 -12.54 -0.94 1.13
N SER A 28 -11.37 -0.72 1.73
CA SER A 28 -10.99 0.57 2.33
C SER A 28 -10.22 1.48 1.35
N GLN A 29 -9.94 1.02 0.13
CA GLN A 29 -9.28 1.85 -0.88
C GLN A 29 -10.16 3.05 -1.25
N ARG A 30 -9.56 4.25 -1.27
CA ARG A 30 -10.22 5.47 -1.74
C ARG A 30 -10.38 5.45 -3.26
N LYS A 31 -11.29 6.27 -3.78
CA LYS A 31 -11.56 6.38 -5.22
C LYS A 31 -10.35 6.78 -6.07
N ASP A 32 -9.39 7.49 -5.47
CA ASP A 32 -8.15 7.91 -6.12
C ASP A 32 -7.06 6.82 -6.11
N GLY A 33 -7.33 5.65 -5.51
CA GLY A 33 -6.39 4.53 -5.41
C GLY A 33 -5.56 4.52 -4.12
N SER A 34 -5.69 5.53 -3.26
CA SER A 34 -4.91 5.64 -2.03
C SER A 34 -5.56 4.97 -0.81
N TRP A 35 -4.78 4.77 0.25
CA TRP A 35 -5.26 4.46 1.59
C TRP A 35 -4.82 5.52 2.59
N TYR A 36 -5.70 5.82 3.53
CA TYR A 36 -5.41 6.74 4.62
C TYR A 36 -4.46 6.11 5.64
N GLY A 37 -3.38 6.80 5.99
CA GLY A 37 -2.44 6.41 7.03
C GLY A 37 -2.79 7.04 8.38
N THR A 38 -3.11 6.22 9.38
CA THR A 38 -3.44 6.71 10.74
C THR A 38 -2.20 6.91 11.63
N TRP A 39 -1.09 6.23 11.32
CA TRP A 39 0.13 6.19 12.15
C TRP A 39 1.35 6.83 11.48
N GLY A 40 1.15 7.51 10.34
CA GLY A 40 2.17 8.18 9.55
C GLY A 40 1.52 9.18 8.59
N ILE A 41 2.33 10.04 7.97
CA ILE A 41 1.85 11.08 7.04
C ILE A 41 1.93 10.56 5.60
N CYS A 42 0.85 10.55 4.83
CA CYS A 42 -0.43 9.98 5.24
C CYS A 42 -0.86 8.96 4.18
N PHE A 43 -1.01 9.42 2.93
CA PHE A 43 -1.53 8.60 1.85
C PHE A 43 -0.49 7.69 1.22
N THR A 44 0.74 8.18 1.03
CA THR A 44 1.88 7.38 0.56
C THR A 44 2.23 6.30 1.57
N TYR A 45 2.26 6.64 2.85
CA TYR A 45 2.46 5.69 3.94
C TYR A 45 1.36 4.63 3.99
N GLY A 46 0.09 5.03 4.05
CA GLY A 46 -1.05 4.10 4.08
C GLY A 46 -1.06 3.18 2.87
N THR A 47 -0.87 3.75 1.67
CA THR A 47 -0.85 3.01 0.40
C THR A 47 0.29 2.00 0.35
N LEU A 48 1.49 2.34 0.85
CA LEU A 48 2.63 1.42 0.89
C LEU A 48 2.31 0.17 1.73
N PHE A 49 1.74 0.36 2.92
CA PHE A 49 1.40 -0.77 3.79
C PHE A 49 0.24 -1.61 3.23
N ALA A 50 -0.77 -0.96 2.66
CA ALA A 50 -1.88 -1.65 2.00
C ALA A 50 -1.39 -2.54 0.86
N VAL A 51 -0.56 -2.01 -0.05
CA VAL A 51 0.01 -2.77 -1.17
C VAL A 51 0.87 -3.94 -0.67
N LYS A 52 1.72 -3.74 0.35
CA LYS A 52 2.50 -4.83 0.94
C LYS A 52 1.61 -5.94 1.52
N GLY A 53 0.53 -5.56 2.21
CA GLY A 53 -0.44 -6.52 2.76
C GLY A 53 -1.14 -7.32 1.66
N LEU A 54 -1.57 -6.66 0.57
CA LEU A 54 -2.20 -7.33 -0.56
C LEU A 54 -1.25 -8.29 -1.26
N ILE A 55 0.01 -7.89 -1.51
CA ILE A 55 1.05 -8.78 -2.07
C ILE A 55 1.27 -10.00 -1.17
N ALA A 56 1.35 -9.80 0.14
CA ALA A 56 1.51 -10.89 1.10
C ALA A 56 0.31 -11.86 1.12
N SER A 57 -0.89 -11.39 0.74
CA SER A 57 -2.07 -12.25 0.55
C SER A 57 -2.16 -12.91 -0.85
N GLY A 58 -1.17 -12.71 -1.71
CA GLY A 58 -1.11 -13.30 -3.06
C GLY A 58 -1.72 -12.43 -4.16
N ARG A 59 -1.98 -11.14 -3.91
CA ARG A 59 -2.34 -10.19 -4.98
C ARG A 59 -1.11 -9.75 -5.75
N THR A 60 -1.26 -9.59 -7.05
CA THR A 60 -0.21 -9.14 -7.96
C THR A 60 -0.74 -8.01 -8.82
N TYR A 61 0.17 -7.37 -9.56
CA TYR A 61 -0.21 -6.30 -10.48
C TYR A 61 -1.20 -6.79 -11.55
N GLU A 62 -1.08 -8.04 -12.00
CA GLU A 62 -1.91 -8.64 -13.04
C GLU A 62 -3.30 -9.00 -12.51
N ASN A 63 -3.37 -9.55 -11.29
CA ASN A 63 -4.61 -10.11 -10.74
C ASN A 63 -5.44 -9.15 -9.88
N SER A 64 -4.93 -7.95 -9.57
CA SER A 64 -5.61 -7.00 -8.67
C SER A 64 -5.70 -5.60 -9.26
N SER A 65 -6.92 -5.13 -9.50
CA SER A 65 -7.19 -3.73 -9.88
C SER A 65 -6.83 -2.76 -8.75
N PHE A 66 -6.97 -3.17 -7.49
CA PHE A 66 -6.61 -2.34 -6.33
C PHE A 66 -5.11 -2.02 -6.31
N ILE A 67 -4.25 -3.00 -6.61
CA ILE A 67 -2.80 -2.78 -6.75
C ILE A 67 -2.51 -1.82 -7.91
N ARG A 68 -3.14 -2.01 -9.08
CA ARG A 68 -2.93 -1.11 -10.23
C ARG A 68 -3.35 0.33 -9.93
N ASN A 69 -4.49 0.51 -9.27
CA ASN A 69 -4.96 1.83 -8.85
C ASN A 69 -4.00 2.48 -7.84
N ALA A 70 -3.45 1.69 -6.91
CA ALA A 70 -2.43 2.15 -5.97
C ALA A 70 -1.15 2.62 -6.68
N CYS A 71 -0.68 1.85 -7.67
CA CYS A 71 0.48 2.22 -8.49
C CYS A 71 0.21 3.51 -9.26
N ASN A 72 -0.96 3.64 -9.88
CA ASN A 72 -1.36 4.87 -10.60
C ASN A 72 -1.41 6.09 -9.66
N PHE A 73 -1.96 5.91 -8.46
CA PHE A 73 -1.94 6.95 -7.43
C PHE A 73 -0.51 7.38 -7.10
N LEU A 74 0.37 6.44 -6.75
CA LEU A 74 1.75 6.75 -6.39
C LEU A 74 2.48 7.43 -7.55
N LEU A 75 2.41 6.89 -8.77
CA LEU A 75 3.03 7.49 -9.94
C LEU A 75 2.55 8.93 -10.20
N SER A 76 1.25 9.21 -9.99
CA SER A 76 0.70 10.56 -10.15
C SER A 76 1.20 11.58 -9.12
N LYS A 77 1.82 11.11 -8.02
CA LYS A 77 2.31 11.92 -6.90
C LYS A 77 3.83 11.94 -6.80
N GLN A 78 4.51 11.32 -7.75
CA GLN A 78 5.97 11.35 -7.83
C GLN A 78 6.45 12.76 -8.17
N LEU A 79 7.41 13.27 -7.39
CA LEU A 79 8.06 14.55 -7.67
C LEU A 79 9.02 14.42 -8.86
N SER A 80 9.40 15.54 -9.47
CA SER A 80 10.39 15.59 -10.55
C SER A 80 11.77 15.04 -10.15
N THR A 81 12.08 15.04 -8.85
CA THR A 81 13.29 14.42 -8.28
C THR A 81 13.20 12.90 -8.19
N GLY A 82 12.04 12.31 -8.52
CA GLY A 82 11.77 10.87 -8.43
C GLY A 82 11.27 10.42 -7.05
N GLY A 83 11.24 11.29 -6.05
CA GLY A 83 10.78 11.00 -4.68
C GLY A 83 9.30 11.27 -4.43
N TRP A 84 8.86 10.98 -3.21
CA TRP A 84 7.53 11.30 -2.68
C TRP A 84 7.68 12.01 -1.34
N GLY A 85 6.89 13.05 -1.10
CA GLY A 85 6.87 13.78 0.17
C GLY A 85 5.48 14.32 0.43
N GLU A 86 5.00 14.16 1.67
CA GLU A 86 3.72 14.71 2.11
C GLU A 86 3.94 15.62 3.31
N THR A 87 3.28 16.78 3.30
CA THR A 87 3.21 17.67 4.47
C THR A 87 2.25 17.09 5.50
N TYR A 88 2.47 17.35 6.78
CA TYR A 88 1.55 16.97 7.89
C TYR A 88 0.10 17.43 7.67
N LEU A 89 -0.10 18.55 6.95
CA LEU A 89 -1.42 19.05 6.54
C LEU A 89 -2.24 18.00 5.78
N SER A 90 -1.62 16.99 5.18
CA SER A 90 -2.32 15.89 4.50
C SER A 90 -3.16 15.04 5.45
N SER A 91 -2.74 14.93 6.71
CA SER A 91 -3.49 14.26 7.76
C SER A 91 -4.65 15.10 8.28
N GLU A 92 -4.50 16.42 8.36
CA GLU A 92 -5.56 17.32 8.85
C GLU A 92 -6.65 17.57 7.81
N THR A 93 -6.27 17.67 6.53
CA THR A 93 -7.20 18.01 5.43
C THR A 93 -7.78 16.79 4.73
N GLU A 94 -7.28 15.59 5.04
CA GLU A 94 -7.57 14.34 4.32
C GLU A 94 -7.37 14.42 2.79
N VAL A 95 -6.49 15.33 2.36
CA VAL A 95 -6.10 15.58 0.96
C VAL A 95 -4.58 15.56 0.88
N ILE A 96 -4.02 14.97 -0.18
CA ILE A 96 -2.56 14.91 -0.32
C ILE A 96 -1.96 16.30 -0.62
N VAL A 97 -1.08 16.77 0.26
CA VAL A 97 -0.29 18.00 0.11
C VAL A 97 1.17 17.61 -0.03
N LEU A 98 1.78 17.90 -1.18
CA LEU A 98 3.14 17.47 -1.48
C LEU A 98 4.19 18.44 -0.91
N GLU A 99 5.22 17.88 -0.27
CA GLU A 99 6.41 18.59 0.20
C GLU A 99 7.66 18.05 -0.50
N GLN A 100 8.74 18.83 -0.61
CA GLN A 100 10.00 18.36 -1.22
C GLN A 100 10.53 17.11 -0.49
N ALA A 101 10.77 16.04 -1.24
CA ALA A 101 11.00 14.69 -0.71
C ALA A 101 12.42 14.46 -0.14
N PHE A 102 12.49 13.64 0.91
CA PHE A 102 13.66 12.85 1.29
C PHE A 102 13.52 11.44 0.67
N GLU A 103 14.61 10.84 0.16
CA GLU A 103 14.60 9.58 -0.58
C GLU A 103 14.00 8.40 0.22
N MET A 104 12.77 7.99 -0.10
CA MET A 104 12.27 6.68 0.31
C MET A 104 12.63 5.61 -0.73
N LEU A 105 13.83 5.03 -0.58
CA LEU A 105 14.34 3.86 -1.32
C LEU A 105 13.38 2.64 -1.35
N SER A 106 12.36 2.62 -0.49
CA SER A 106 11.37 1.53 -0.42
C SER A 106 10.32 1.55 -1.54
N ILE A 107 10.04 2.70 -2.15
CA ILE A 107 8.96 2.82 -3.16
C ILE A 107 9.44 2.32 -4.52
N MET A 108 10.71 2.58 -4.91
CA MET A 108 11.27 2.04 -6.16
C MET A 108 11.17 0.52 -6.25
N HIS A 109 11.30 -0.21 -5.14
CA HIS A 109 11.16 -1.68 -5.16
C HIS A 109 9.72 -2.16 -5.41
N VAL A 110 8.71 -1.36 -5.06
CA VAL A 110 7.30 -1.67 -5.32
C VAL A 110 6.96 -1.32 -6.77
N THR A 111 7.43 -0.17 -7.27
CA THR A 111 7.16 0.28 -8.64
C THR A 111 7.95 -0.54 -9.68
N MET A 112 9.22 -0.91 -9.41
CA MET A 112 10.04 -1.68 -10.35
C MET A 112 9.78 -3.20 -10.35
N ARG A 113 8.94 -3.72 -9.45
CA ARG A 113 8.43 -5.10 -9.56
C ARG A 113 7.07 -5.20 -10.25
N CYS A 114 6.48 -4.07 -10.61
CA CYS A 114 5.23 -4.00 -11.37
C CYS A 114 5.46 -3.85 -12.89
N TYR A 115 6.72 -3.77 -13.33
CA TYR A 115 7.16 -3.77 -14.73
C TYR A 115 8.09 -4.94 -15.00
#